data_AF-A0A380BTM6-F1
#
_entry.id   AF-A0A380BTM6-F1
#
_cell.length_a   1.000
_cell.length_b   1.000
_cell.length_c   1.000
_cell.angle_alpha   90.00
_cell.angle_beta   90.00
_cell.angle_gamma   90.00
#
_symmetry.space_group_name_H-M   'P 1'
#
loop_
_entity.id
_entity.type
_entity.pdbx_description
1 polymer ?
#
loop_
_entity_poly.entity_id
_entity_poly.type
_entity_poly.pdbx_seq_one_letter_code
_entity_poly.pdbx_strand_id
1 'polypeptide(L)'
;MSVLAANTPPKHYGFNDSETVPIELSSVDINRLVVEGDKITSIDCPEGFCVVTGTKSDKSGAARVNLNLAMPFTAYVSTEKGRHFGLFISPKAIPAVTSIFTAEHYREEQPSVFDKKTLIPP
;
A
#
# COMPACT_ATOMS: atom_id res chain seq x y z
N MET A 1 -18.13 -12.08 31.38
CA MET A 1 -18.53 -12.27 29.97
C MET A 1 -17.26 -12.59 29.20
N SER A 2 -17.12 -13.83 28.69
CA SER A 2 -15.98 -14.18 27.84
C SER A 2 -16.29 -13.71 26.42
N VAL A 3 -15.61 -12.68 25.96
CA VAL A 3 -15.65 -12.29 24.54
C VAL A 3 -14.79 -13.31 23.80
N LEU A 4 -15.40 -14.17 22.99
CA LEU A 4 -14.65 -15.04 22.08
C LEU A 4 -14.07 -14.14 20.98
N ALA A 5 -12.74 -14.10 20.87
CA ALA A 5 -12.08 -13.38 19.79
C ALA A 5 -12.39 -14.07 18.46
N ALA A 6 -13.05 -13.37 17.54
CA ALA A 6 -13.21 -13.80 16.17
C ALA A 6 -12.06 -13.29 15.30
N ASN A 7 -11.67 -14.06 14.28
CA ASN A 7 -10.67 -13.61 13.32
C ASN A 7 -11.17 -12.34 12.62
N THR A 8 -10.33 -11.31 12.58
CA THR A 8 -10.63 -10.09 11.81
C THR A 8 -10.16 -10.29 10.37
N PRO A 9 -11.04 -10.31 9.36
CA PRO A 9 -10.63 -10.48 7.97
C PRO A 9 -9.82 -9.27 7.48
N PRO A 10 -8.92 -9.47 6.51
CA PRO A 10 -8.23 -8.35 5.88
C PRO A 10 -9.20 -7.45 5.10
N LYS A 11 -8.86 -6.16 5.01
CA LYS A 11 -9.51 -5.22 4.10
C LYS A 11 -8.78 -5.25 2.75
N HIS A 12 -9.53 -5.23 1.65
CA HIS A 12 -8.99 -5.28 0.30
C HIS A 12 -9.20 -3.94 -0.40
N TYR A 13 -8.20 -3.48 -1.14
CA TYR A 13 -8.23 -2.24 -1.90
C TYR A 13 -7.61 -2.43 -3.28
N GLY A 14 -8.26 -1.91 -4.31
CA GLY A 14 -7.65 -1.73 -5.64
C GLY A 14 -6.83 -0.44 -5.68
N PHE A 15 -5.77 -0.41 -6.49
CA PHE A 15 -5.02 0.83 -6.76
C PHE A 15 -4.44 0.84 -8.17
N ASN A 16 -4.35 2.04 -8.77
CA ASN A 16 -3.45 2.30 -9.89
C ASN A 16 -2.23 3.09 -9.46
N ASP A 17 -1.20 3.09 -10.31
CA ASP A 17 -0.03 3.93 -10.08
C ASP A 17 -0.42 5.41 -10.02
N SER A 18 0.18 6.11 -9.06
CA SER A 18 -0.05 7.53 -8.73
C SER A 18 -1.44 7.88 -8.16
N GLU A 19 -2.32 6.91 -7.93
CA GLU A 19 -3.58 7.14 -7.22
C GLU A 19 -3.39 7.22 -5.70
N THR A 20 -4.34 7.81 -5.00
CA THR A 20 -4.38 7.83 -3.53
C THR A 20 -5.57 7.02 -3.03
N VAL A 21 -5.28 5.94 -2.29
CA VAL A 21 -6.30 5.03 -1.76
C VAL A 21 -6.70 5.48 -0.35
N PRO A 22 -7.99 5.76 -0.09
CA PRO A 22 -8.48 6.05 1.26
C PRO A 22 -8.54 4.76 2.08
N ILE A 23 -7.88 4.75 3.24
CA ILE A 23 -7.84 3.59 4.13
C ILE A 23 -8.12 3.99 5.57
N GLU A 24 -8.67 3.05 6.33
CA GLU A 24 -8.80 3.17 7.78
C GLU A 24 -7.82 2.24 8.47
N LEU A 25 -7.01 2.78 9.36
CA LEU A 25 -6.01 2.05 10.11
C LEU A 25 -6.24 2.21 11.61
N SER A 26 -5.84 1.19 12.38
CA SER A 26 -5.85 1.25 13.83
C SER A 26 -4.92 2.35 14.33
N SER A 27 -5.42 3.18 15.24
CA SER A 27 -4.65 4.17 15.99
C SER A 27 -4.15 3.64 17.34
N VAL A 28 -4.46 2.40 17.68
CA VAL A 28 -4.17 1.80 19.00
C VAL A 28 -3.30 0.54 18.89
N ASP A 29 -3.24 -0.07 17.71
CA ASP A 29 -2.46 -1.27 17.42
C ASP A 29 -1.63 -1.11 16.13
N ILE A 30 -0.67 -2.02 15.95
CA ILE A 30 0.17 -2.09 14.75
C ILE A 30 -0.65 -2.63 13.57
N ASN A 31 -0.68 -1.90 12.48
CA ASN A 31 -1.33 -2.30 11.23
C ASN A 31 -0.38 -3.07 10.33
N ARG A 32 -0.92 -3.92 9.45
CA ARG A 32 -0.15 -4.63 8.43
C ARG A 32 -0.63 -4.24 7.04
N LEU A 33 0.29 -3.81 6.18
CA LEU A 33 0.03 -3.46 4.79
C LEU A 33 0.73 -4.45 3.87
N VAL A 34 0.05 -4.91 2.83
CA VAL A 34 0.52 -5.92 1.88
C VAL A 34 0.16 -5.49 0.48
N VAL A 35 1.09 -5.56 -0.47
CA VAL A 35 0.78 -5.47 -1.90
C VAL A 35 0.80 -6.88 -2.47
N GLU A 36 -0.30 -7.29 -3.09
CA GLU A 36 -0.44 -8.65 -3.62
C GLU A 36 0.55 -8.90 -4.77
N GLY A 37 1.34 -9.96 -4.65
CA GLY A 37 2.35 -10.32 -5.66
C GLY A 37 3.53 -9.34 -5.75
N ASP A 38 3.72 -8.45 -4.78
CA ASP A 38 4.79 -7.45 -4.74
C ASP A 38 5.30 -7.26 -3.30
N LYS A 39 6.38 -6.49 -3.13
CA LYS A 39 6.98 -6.19 -1.83
C LYS A 39 7.04 -4.68 -1.62
N ILE A 40 6.56 -4.22 -0.47
CA ILE A 40 6.71 -2.82 -0.06
C ILE A 40 8.16 -2.57 0.34
N THR A 41 8.81 -1.61 -0.32
CA THR A 41 10.20 -1.23 -0.07
C THR A 41 10.30 -0.02 0.85
N SER A 42 9.39 0.94 0.70
CA SER A 42 9.27 2.11 1.58
C SER A 42 7.82 2.58 1.74
N ILE A 43 7.58 3.25 2.87
CA ILE A 43 6.39 4.05 3.10
C ILE A 43 6.87 5.38 3.68
N ASP A 44 6.58 6.47 2.98
CA ASP A 44 6.96 7.82 3.36
C ASP A 44 5.75 8.53 3.98
N CYS A 45 5.78 8.65 5.30
CA CYS A 45 4.83 9.45 6.07
C CYS A 45 5.46 10.81 6.44
N PRO A 46 4.65 11.85 6.69
CA PRO A 46 5.13 13.08 7.32
C PRO A 46 5.86 12.78 8.64
N GLU A 47 6.87 13.59 8.96
CA GLU A 47 7.75 13.35 10.10
C GLU A 47 6.96 13.25 11.41
N GLY A 48 7.15 12.14 12.13
CA GLY A 48 6.48 11.88 13.40
C GLY A 48 5.06 11.33 13.30
N PHE A 49 4.46 11.23 12.11
CA PHE A 49 3.05 10.80 11.97
C PHE A 49 2.88 9.28 12.06
N CYS A 50 3.85 8.54 11.55
CA CYS A 50 3.81 7.09 11.56
C CYS A 50 5.21 6.50 11.77
N VAL A 51 5.26 5.28 12.28
CA VAL A 51 6.48 4.47 12.33
C VAL A 51 6.29 3.25 11.45
N VAL A 52 7.18 3.09 10.47
CA VAL A 52 7.15 1.99 9.49
C VAL A 52 8.26 1.01 9.81
N THR A 53 7.92 -0.26 9.93
CA THR A 53 8.87 -1.34 10.19
C THR A 53 8.61 -2.53 9.27
N GLY A 54 9.57 -3.45 9.18
CA GLY A 54 9.41 -4.71 8.45
C GLY A 54 9.65 -4.65 6.94
N THR A 55 9.62 -3.50 6.27
CA THR A 55 9.77 -3.41 4.80
C THR A 55 11.04 -4.08 4.25
N LYS A 56 12.15 -4.01 4.98
CA LYS A 56 13.43 -4.62 4.56
C LYS A 56 13.59 -6.08 4.99
N SER A 57 13.05 -6.47 6.14
CA SER A 57 13.29 -7.77 6.77
C SER A 57 12.14 -8.77 6.66
N ASP A 58 10.95 -8.33 6.23
CA ASP A 58 9.79 -9.19 6.08
C ASP A 58 9.85 -9.96 4.75
N LYS A 59 9.97 -11.29 4.87
CA LYS A 59 9.99 -12.21 3.71
C LYS A 59 8.64 -12.26 2.98
N SER A 60 7.55 -11.84 3.62
CA SER A 60 6.22 -11.77 3.00
C SER A 60 5.99 -10.51 2.18
N GLY A 61 6.93 -9.56 2.18
CA GLY A 61 6.81 -8.29 1.46
C GLY A 61 5.91 -7.25 2.14
N ALA A 62 5.46 -7.53 3.37
CA ALA A 62 4.56 -6.66 4.12
C ALA A 62 5.28 -5.53 4.86
N ALA A 63 4.57 -4.43 5.08
CA ALA A 63 4.97 -3.35 5.98
C ALA A 63 4.12 -3.39 7.26
N ARG A 64 4.75 -3.07 8.40
CA ARG A 64 4.07 -2.86 9.68
C ARG A 64 4.06 -1.37 9.98
N VAL A 65 2.88 -0.81 10.24
CA VAL A 65 2.68 0.64 10.42
C VAL A 65 2.01 0.91 11.76
N ASN A 66 2.68 1.69 12.61
CA ASN A 66 2.10 2.27 13.81
C ASN A 66 1.80 3.75 13.55
N LEU A 67 0.66 4.25 14.04
CA LEU A 67 0.24 5.64 13.89
C LEU A 67 0.48 6.39 15.20
N ASN A 68 1.15 7.53 15.13
CA ASN A 68 1.43 8.36 16.30
C ASN A 68 0.43 9.51 16.47
N LEU A 69 -0.39 9.77 15.44
CA LEU A 69 -1.37 10.86 15.43
C LEU A 69 -2.77 10.33 15.12
N ALA A 70 -3.77 10.98 15.74
CA ALA A 70 -5.18 10.66 15.58
C ALA A 70 -5.89 11.50 14.49
N MET A 71 -5.13 12.19 13.62
CA MET A 71 -5.67 13.00 12.53
C MET A 71 -5.37 12.36 11.16
N PRO A 72 -6.23 12.53 10.14
CA PRO A 72 -5.97 12.00 8.81
C PRO A 72 -4.73 12.63 8.16
N PHE A 73 -3.99 11.83 7.39
CA PHE A 73 -2.80 12.27 6.66
C PHE A 73 -2.52 11.40 5.44
N THR A 74 -1.66 11.89 4.54
CA THR A 74 -1.23 11.14 3.36
C THR A 74 0.15 10.54 3.58
N ALA A 75 0.31 9.28 3.19
CA ALA A 75 1.61 8.61 3.07
C ALA A 75 1.81 8.08 1.65
N TYR A 76 3.05 7.95 1.20
CA TYR A 76 3.37 7.39 -0.12
C TYR A 76 4.02 6.03 0.01
N VAL A 77 3.59 5.08 -0.82
CA VAL A 77 4.09 3.70 -0.84
C VAL A 77 4.90 3.51 -2.10
N SER A 78 6.06 2.85 -1.96
CA SER A 78 6.85 2.35 -3.09
C SER A 78 7.06 0.85 -2.96
N THR A 79 7.06 0.16 -4.10
CA THR A 79 7.24 -1.30 -4.15
C THR A 79 8.49 -1.72 -4.91
N GLU A 80 8.83 -3.01 -4.82
CA GLU A 80 9.98 -3.60 -5.51
C GLU A 80 9.76 -3.69 -7.02
N LYS A 81 8.52 -3.90 -7.49
CA LYS A 81 8.19 -3.86 -8.93
C LYS A 81 8.03 -2.44 -9.50
N GLY A 82 8.38 -1.40 -8.73
CA GLY A 82 8.34 -0.01 -9.19
C GLY A 82 6.94 0.61 -9.23
N ARG A 83 5.99 0.07 -8.46
CA ARG A 83 4.67 0.67 -8.28
C ARG A 83 4.74 1.76 -7.22
N HIS A 84 3.98 2.83 -7.43
CA HIS A 84 3.94 3.98 -6.53
C HIS A 84 2.51 4.46 -6.36
N PHE A 85 2.04 4.58 -5.11
CA PHE A 85 0.68 5.05 -4.83
C PHE A 85 0.62 5.75 -3.47
N GLY A 86 -0.36 6.63 -3.31
CA GLY A 86 -0.67 7.31 -2.07
C GLY A 86 -1.65 6.52 -1.21
N LEU A 87 -1.58 6.75 0.09
CA LEU A 87 -2.56 6.30 1.08
C LEU A 87 -3.11 7.53 1.78
N PHE A 88 -4.41 7.75 1.73
CA PHE A 88 -5.08 8.71 2.61
C PHE A 88 -5.55 7.97 3.87
N ILE A 89 -4.75 8.07 4.93
CA ILE A 89 -4.90 7.29 6.16
C ILE A 89 -5.85 8.02 7.11
N SER A 90 -6.91 7.33 7.52
CA SER A 90 -7.83 7.76 8.57
C SER A 90 -7.63 6.89 9.83
N PRO A 91 -7.00 7.42 10.89
CA PRO A 91 -6.83 6.69 12.15
C PRO A 91 -8.19 6.40 12.83
N LYS A 92 -8.35 5.19 13.35
CA LYS A 92 -9.55 4.74 14.09
C LYS A 92 -9.14 3.96 15.34
N ALA A 93 -9.86 4.18 16.45
CA ALA A 93 -9.70 3.41 17.68
C ALA A 93 -10.35 2.01 17.56
N ILE A 94 -9.77 1.18 16.70
CA ILE A 94 -10.19 -0.18 16.37
C ILE A 94 -9.00 -1.15 16.51
N PRO A 95 -9.22 -2.46 16.62
CA PRO A 95 -8.13 -3.44 16.59
C PRO A 95 -7.29 -3.37 15.31
N ALA A 96 -6.10 -3.95 15.36
CA ALA A 96 -5.17 -4.05 14.23
C ALA A 96 -5.86 -4.43 12.91
N VAL A 97 -5.57 -3.67 11.84
CA VAL A 97 -6.10 -3.93 10.50
C VAL A 97 -4.99 -4.48 9.61
N THR A 98 -5.30 -5.56 8.86
CA THR A 98 -4.50 -5.96 7.70
C THR A 98 -5.15 -5.41 6.44
N SER A 99 -4.41 -4.61 5.67
CA SER A 99 -4.84 -4.09 4.37
C SER A 99 -4.06 -4.76 3.25
N ILE A 100 -4.77 -5.32 2.27
CA ILE A 100 -4.21 -5.96 1.07
C ILE A 100 -4.55 -5.07 -0.12
N PHE A 101 -3.52 -4.65 -0.83
CA PHE A 101 -3.60 -3.82 -2.03
C PHE A 101 -3.35 -4.67 -3.26
N THR A 102 -4.29 -4.66 -4.20
CA THR A 102 -4.16 -5.35 -5.49
C THR A 102 -4.06 -4.29 -6.58
N ALA A 103 -2.99 -4.35 -7.37
CA ALA A 103 -2.80 -3.42 -8.48
C ALA A 103 -3.86 -3.69 -9.55
N GLU A 104 -4.64 -2.67 -9.90
CA GLU A 104 -5.53 -2.75 -11.05
C GLU A 104 -4.69 -2.70 -12.33
N HIS A 105 -5.06 -3.50 -13.33
CA HIS A 105 -4.31 -3.61 -14.58
C HIS A 105 -4.56 -2.37 -15.44
N TYR A 106 -3.89 -1.24 -15.15
CA TYR A 106 -3.81 -0.14 -16.10
C TYR A 106 -2.67 -0.39 -17.10
N ARG A 107 -3.07 -0.67 -18.35
CA ARG A 107 -2.25 -0.95 -19.54
C ARG A 107 -1.36 -2.18 -19.43
N GLU A 108 -1.94 -3.34 -19.74
CA GLU A 108 -1.26 -4.22 -20.68
C GLU A 108 -0.92 -3.37 -21.92
N GLU A 109 0.37 -3.21 -22.19
CA GLU A 109 0.90 -3.03 -23.55
C GLU A 109 0.07 -2.08 -24.46
N GLN A 110 0.07 -0.78 -24.20
CA GLN A 110 -0.08 0.11 -25.35
C GLN A 110 1.27 0.12 -26.07
N PRO A 111 1.39 -0.47 -27.28
CA PRO A 111 2.63 -0.42 -28.03
C PRO A 111 3.03 1.04 -28.18
N SER A 112 4.28 1.32 -27.88
CA SER A 112 4.84 2.66 -28.00
C SER A 112 4.56 3.17 -29.42
N VAL A 113 4.03 4.38 -29.53
CA VAL A 113 3.88 5.04 -30.85
C VAL A 113 5.24 5.27 -31.53
N PHE A 114 6.35 5.12 -30.78
CA PHE A 114 7.71 5.16 -31.31
C PHE A 114 8.18 3.85 -31.96
N ASP A 115 7.44 2.74 -31.83
CA ASP A 115 7.77 1.48 -32.51
C ASP A 115 7.34 1.44 -33.99
N LYS A 116 6.67 2.51 -34.47
CA LYS A 116 6.36 2.65 -35.90
C LYS A 116 7.48 3.38 -36.64
N LYS A 117 8.35 2.55 -37.22
CA LYS A 117 8.92 2.67 -38.58
C LYS A 117 10.11 3.63 -38.77
N THR A 118 11.27 3.02 -38.95
CA THR A 118 12.14 3.31 -40.11
C THR A 118 12.55 2.00 -40.78
N LEU A 119 11.62 1.43 -41.53
CA LEU A 119 11.95 0.56 -42.65
C LEU A 119 12.55 1.46 -43.73
N ILE A 120 13.86 1.34 -43.94
CA ILE A 120 14.57 1.93 -45.08
C ILE A 120 14.25 1.04 -46.29
N PRO A 121 13.56 1.54 -47.33
CA PRO A 121 13.47 0.84 -48.61
C PRO A 121 14.76 1.06 -49.45
N PRO A 122 15.03 0.18 -50.43
CA PRO A 122 16.34 0.03 -51.10
C PRO A 122 16.76 1.20 -51.98
#